data_AF-A0A6B2V0B1-F1
#
_entry.id   AF-A0A6B2V0B1-F1
#
_cell.length_a   1.000
_cell.length_b   1.000
_cell.length_c   1.000
_cell.angle_alpha   90.00
_cell.angle_beta   90.00
_cell.angle_gamma   90.00
#
_symmetry.space_group_name_H-M   'P 1'
#
loop_
_entity.id
_entity.type
_entity.pdbx_description
1 polymer ?
#
loop_
_entity_poly.entity_id
_entity_poly.type
_entity_poly.pdbx_seq_one_letter_code
_entity_poly.pdbx_strand_id
1 'polypeptide(L)' 'MARIRIWIDPQHADGTVCEHKIKPSGKPRDPESGCTGRARYQVMCSEHGAVGEPTGLRVLAEPAQSAHRDSHKAVPAPAA' A
#
# COMPACT_ATOMS: atom_id res chain seq x y z
N MET A 1 -11.40 20.91 0.46
CA MET A 1 -11.06 19.65 -0.24
C MET A 1 -10.20 18.81 0.68
N ALA A 2 -10.66 17.61 1.04
CA ALA A 2 -9.80 16.66 1.74
C ALA A 2 -8.66 16.26 0.79
N ARG A 3 -7.41 16.31 1.25
CA ARG A 3 -6.28 15.84 0.44
C ARG A 3 -6.36 14.33 0.35
N ILE A 4 -6.71 13.80 -0.83
CA ILE A 4 -6.68 12.36 -1.10
C ILE A 4 -5.26 11.86 -0.85
N ARG A 5 -5.14 10.84 0.00
CA ARG A 5 -3.88 10.16 0.27
C ARG A 5 -3.96 8.78 -0.37
N ILE A 6 -2.97 8.45 -1.20
CA ILE A 6 -2.81 7.12 -1.78
C ILE A 6 -1.40 6.64 -1.48
N TRP A 7 -1.29 5.46 -0.87
CA TRP A 7 -0.03 4.89 -0.40
C TRP A 7 0.03 3.38 -0.67
N ILE A 8 1.19 2.80 -0.42
CA ILE A 8 1.41 1.35 -0.55
C ILE A 8 1.76 0.82 0.83
N ASP A 9 0.87 -0.01 1.38
CA ASP A 9 1.07 -0.66 2.66
C ASP A 9 1.82 -1.99 2.49
N PRO A 10 2.97 -2.18 3.15
CA PRO A 10 3.57 -3.49 3.29
C PRO A 10 2.74 -4.31 4.25
N GLN A 11 2.32 -5.51 3.86
CA GLN A 11 1.47 -6.37 4.66
C GLN A 11 2.10 -7.74 4.95
N HIS A 12 1.70 -8.30 6.09
CA HIS A 12 1.88 -9.70 6.44
C HIS A 12 0.98 -10.62 5.58
N ALA A 13 1.19 -11.93 5.70
CA ALA A 13 0.41 -12.93 4.95
C ALA A 13 -1.09 -12.88 5.33
N ASP A 14 -1.40 -12.54 6.57
CA ASP A 14 -2.77 -12.35 7.08
C ASP A 14 -3.41 -11.02 6.64
N GLY A 15 -2.65 -10.12 6.01
CA GLY A 15 -3.13 -8.81 5.55
C GLY A 15 -2.96 -7.67 6.56
N THR A 16 -2.45 -7.94 7.75
CA THR A 16 -2.10 -6.87 8.70
C THR A 16 -0.90 -6.07 8.20
N VAL A 17 -0.84 -4.78 8.53
CA VAL A 17 0.26 -3.91 8.10
C VAL A 17 1.54 -4.27 8.85
N CYS A 18 2.64 -4.43 8.11
CA CYS A 18 3.95 -4.68 8.65
C CYS A 18 4.67 -3.34 8.92
N GLU A 19 4.65 -2.89 10.17
CA GLU A 19 5.28 -1.62 10.59
C GLU A 19 6.78 -1.77 10.93
N HIS A 20 7.29 -2.99 10.93
CA HIS A 20 8.64 -3.30 11.36
C HIS A 20 9.69 -2.90 10.33
N LYS A 21 10.88 -2.49 10.81
CA LYS A 21 12.05 -2.32 9.93
C LYS A 21 12.44 -3.68 9.34
N ILE A 22 12.19 -3.85 8.05
CA ILE A 22 12.50 -5.07 7.31
C ILE A 22 13.74 -4.90 6.43
N LYS A 23 14.45 -6.00 6.19
CA LYS A 23 15.51 -6.11 5.18
C LYS A 23 14.87 -6.12 3.78
N PRO A 24 15.64 -5.90 2.69
CA PRO A 24 15.12 -6.02 1.32
C PRO A 24 14.42 -7.37 1.04
N SER A 25 14.92 -8.45 1.67
CA SER A 25 14.33 -9.79 1.64
C SER A 25 12.93 -9.91 2.27
N GLY A 26 12.40 -8.85 2.90
CA GLY A 26 11.08 -8.84 3.53
C GLY A 26 11.05 -9.37 4.97
N LYS A 27 12.14 -9.94 5.47
CA LYS A 27 12.26 -10.38 6.86
C LYS A 27 12.58 -9.22 7.80
N PRO A 28 12.20 -9.28 9.08
CA PRO A 28 12.56 -8.25 10.06
C PRO A 28 14.08 -8.08 10.15
N ARG A 29 14.51 -6.85 10.40
CA ARG A 29 15.91 -6.56 10.70
C ARG A 29 16.27 -7.01 12.11
N ASP A 30 15.33 -6.86 13.04
CA ASP A 30 15.42 -7.34 14.41
C ASP A 30 14.78 -8.75 14.54
N PRO A 31 15.57 -9.79 14.85
CA PRO A 31 15.06 -11.15 15.00
C PRO A 31 14.16 -11.34 16.23
N GLU A 32 14.22 -10.47 17.24
CA GLU A 32 13.41 -10.59 18.46
C GLU A 32 12.04 -9.88 18.35
N SER A 33 11.78 -9.21 17.22
CA SER A 33 10.55 -8.45 17.00
C SER A 33 9.26 -9.29 16.96
N GLY A 34 9.34 -10.62 16.93
CA GLY A 34 8.18 -11.52 16.77
C GLY A 34 7.46 -11.39 15.42
N CYS A 35 7.98 -10.55 14.52
CA CYS A 35 7.41 -10.24 13.22
C CYS A 35 7.74 -11.35 12.21
N THR A 36 6.74 -11.86 11.50
CA THR A 36 6.94 -12.93 10.50
C THR A 36 7.60 -12.42 9.20
N GLY A 37 7.61 -11.09 9.03
CA GLY A 37 8.07 -10.38 7.86
C GLY A 37 6.94 -9.97 6.92
N ARG A 38 7.26 -9.07 5.99
CA ARG A 38 6.37 -8.62 4.92
C ARG A 38 6.22 -9.72 3.86
N ALA A 39 4.99 -10.04 3.50
CA ALA A 39 4.67 -10.97 2.43
C ALA A 39 4.23 -10.26 1.13
N ARG A 40 3.51 -9.14 1.24
CA ARG A 40 2.86 -8.48 0.10
C ARG A 40 2.79 -6.96 0.26
N TYR A 41 2.32 -6.29 -0.78
CA TYR A 41 2.10 -4.86 -0.85
C TYR A 41 0.70 -4.58 -1.36
N GLN A 42 -0.07 -3.80 -0.59
CA GLN A 42 -1.43 -3.40 -0.95
C GLN A 42 -1.45 -1.90 -1.25
N VAL A 43 -2.07 -1.51 -2.36
CA VAL A 43 -2.36 -0.08 -2.61
C VAL A 43 -3.56 0.31 -1.74
N MET A 44 -3.42 1.41 -1.02
CA MET A 44 -4.46 1.97 -0.16
C MET A 44 -4.80 3.40 -0.59
N CYS A 45 -6.07 3.73 -0.51
CA CYS A 45 -6.62 5.06 -0.73
C CYS A 45 -7.43 5.50 0.48
N SER A 46 -7.30 6.76 0.89
CA SER A 46 -8.08 7.32 2.00
C SER A 46 -9.59 7.32 1.75
N GLU A 47 -10.03 7.29 0.50
CA GLU A 47 -11.46 7.27 0.13
C GLU A 47 -11.99 5.86 -0.13
N HIS A 48 -11.20 5.01 -0.79
CA HIS A 48 -11.65 3.69 -1.25
C HIS A 48 -11.17 2.52 -0.38
N GLY A 49 -10.23 2.74 0.54
CA GLY A 49 -9.57 1.65 1.25
C GLY A 49 -8.60 0.89 0.33
N ALA A 50 -8.68 -0.44 0.32
CA ALA A 50 -7.81 -1.28 -0.50
C ALA A 50 -8.17 -1.18 -1.99
N VAL A 51 -7.17 -0.92 -2.84
CA VAL A 51 -7.32 -0.76 -4.28
C VAL A 51 -6.63 -1.89 -5.01
N GLY A 52 -7.42 -2.75 -5.65
CA GLY A 52 -6.93 -3.91 -6.39
C GLY A 52 -6.30 -4.98 -5.51
N GLU A 53 -5.75 -6.01 -6.16
CA GLU A 53 -5.14 -7.15 -5.47
C GLU A 53 -3.73 -6.81 -4.92
N PRO A 54 -3.36 -7.36 -3.75
CA PRO A 54 -2.02 -7.17 -3.20
C PRO A 54 -0.97 -7.91 -4.02
N THR A 55 0.21 -7.31 -4.17
CA THR A 55 1.30 -7.85 -4.98
C THR A 55 2.52 -8.26 -4.14
N GLY A 56 3.29 -9.25 -4.60
CA GLY A 56 4.48 -9.71 -3.88
C GLY A 56 5.65 -8.71 -3.89
N LEU A 57 5.69 -7.80 -4.87
CA LEU A 57 6.79 -6.86 -5.08
C LEU A 57 6.25 -5.43 -5.18
N ARG A 58 6.94 -4.48 -4.51
CA ARG A 58 6.53 -3.08 -4.49
C ARG A 58 6.44 -2.47 -5.89
N VAL A 59 7.41 -2.80 -6.75
CA VAL A 59 7.46 -2.31 -8.14
C VAL A 59 6.22 -2.70 -8.95
N LEU A 60 5.52 -3.76 -8.57
CA LEU A 60 4.26 -4.16 -9.21
C LEU A 60 3.05 -3.40 -8.66
N ALA A 61 3.13 -2.86 -7.43
CA ALA A 61 2.08 -2.04 -6.83
C ALA A 61 2.15 -0.57 -7.28
N GLU A 62 3.33 -0.06 -7.63
CA GLU A 62 3.55 1.35 -8.03
C GLU A 62 2.75 1.80 -9.28
N PRO A 63 2.62 0.98 -10.34
CA PRO A 63 1.75 1.31 -11.47
C PRO A 63 0.27 1.42 -11.06
N ALA A 64 -0.23 0.48 -10.24
CA ALA A 64 -1.61 0.50 -9.75
C ALA A 64 -1.88 1.73 -8.85
N GLN A 65 -0.92 2.07 -7.98
CA GLN A 65 -0.95 3.31 -7.19
C GLN A 65 -1.06 4.55 -8.07
N SER A 66 -0.27 4.60 -9.15
CA SER A 66 -0.24 5.74 -10.07
C SER A 66 -1.50 5.85 -10.91
N ALA A 67 -2.01 4.74 -11.43
CA ALA A 67 -3.27 4.71 -12.17
C ALA A 67 -4.48 5.13 -11.31
N HIS A 68 -4.50 4.68 -10.04
CA HIS A 68 -5.53 5.12 -9.10
C HIS A 68 -5.39 6.62 -8.75
N ARG A 69 -4.13 7.05 -8.52
CA ARG A 69 -3.61 8.43 -8.71
C ARG A 69 -4.45 9.26 -9.66
N ASP A 70 -4.33 8.87 -10.92
CA ASP A 70 -4.81 9.67 -12.03
C ASP A 70 -6.34 9.58 -12.19
N SER A 71 -6.95 8.49 -11.71
CA SER A 71 -8.41 8.36 -11.64
C SER A 71 -9.05 9.44 -10.77
N HIS A 72 -8.46 9.77 -9.61
CA HIS A 72 -8.96 10.87 -8.77
C HIS A 72 -8.77 12.26 -9.40
N LYS A 73 -7.78 12.43 -10.29
CA LYS A 73 -7.60 13.68 -11.03
C LYS A 73 -8.58 13.82 -12.20
N ALA A 74 -8.95 12.69 -12.80
CA ALA A 74 -9.85 12.63 -13.94
C ALA A 74 -11.33 12.80 -13.55
N VAL A 75 -11.69 12.61 -12.27
CA VAL A 75 -13.02 12.97 -11.77
C VAL A 75 -13.09 14.49 -11.67
N PRO A 76 -13.93 15.18 -12.47
CA PRO A 76 -14.14 16.61 -12.31
C PRO A 76 -14.69 16.86 -10.90
N ALA A 77 -14.15 17.87 -10.21
CA ALA A 77 -14.72 18.33 -8.95
C ALA A 77 -16.22 18.61 -9.17
N PRO A 78 -17.11 18.21 -8.23
CA PRO A 78 -18.53 18.53 -8.35
C PRO A 78 -18.65 20.05 -8.49
N ALA A 79 -19.34 20.49 -9.54
CA ALA A 79 -19.62 21.89 -9.79
C ALA A 79 -20.30 22.48 -8.55
N ALA A 80 -19.71 23.55 -8.00
CA ALA A 80 -20.25 24.31 -6.89
C ALA A 80 -21.46 25.14 -7.33
#